data_AF-A0A929FZI4-F1
#
_entry.id   AF-A0A929FZI4-F1
#
_cell.length_a   1.000
_cell.length_b   1.000
_cell.length_c   1.000
_cell.angle_alpha   90.00
_cell.angle_beta   90.00
_cell.angle_gamma   90.00
#
_symmetry.space_group_name_H-M   'P 1'
#
loop_
_entity.id
_entity.type
_entity.pdbx_description
1 polymer ?
#
loop_
_entity_poly.entity_id
_entity_poly.type
_entity_poly.pdbx_seq_one_letter_code
_entity_poly.pdbx_strand_id
1 'polypeptide(L)'
;MCLGNQLTSVSESDYDADGNINSRFSTTNTYDRRGNILTSVFEYDSDGDGKIDFREETLYEYLNGSKYVIGFSTEELEVFSDNSINSQVDPLSEEFTLPFSVSSDVM
;
A
#
# COMPACT_ATOMS: atom_id res chain seq x y z
N MET A 1 -25.29 -18.36 -2.97
CA MET A 1 -23.89 -18.56 -3.41
C MET A 1 -23.14 -17.31 -3.00
N CYS A 2 -22.21 -17.41 -2.05
CA CYS A 2 -21.30 -16.30 -1.75
C CYS A 2 -20.11 -16.45 -2.70
N LEU A 3 -19.98 -15.55 -3.68
CA LEU A 3 -18.72 -15.42 -4.41
C LEU A 3 -17.70 -14.87 -3.43
N GLY A 4 -16.62 -15.62 -3.18
CA GLY A 4 -15.56 -15.21 -2.26
C GLY A 4 -14.77 -14.06 -2.85
N ASN A 5 -14.57 -13.00 -2.08
CA ASN A 5 -13.65 -11.92 -2.43
C ASN A 5 -12.23 -12.29 -1.93
N GLN A 6 -11.20 -11.95 -2.71
CA GLN A 6 -9.82 -12.27 -2.36
C GLN A 6 -9.32 -11.36 -1.23
N LEU A 7 -9.33 -11.89 0.00
CA LEU A 7 -8.83 -11.20 1.18
C LEU A 7 -7.32 -10.96 1.11
N THR A 8 -6.55 -11.97 0.71
CA THR A 8 -5.09 -11.91 0.67
C THR A 8 -4.54 -12.62 -0.56
N SER A 9 -3.49 -12.07 -1.15
CA SER A 9 -2.65 -12.67 -2.18
C SER A 9 -1.20 -12.62 -1.74
N VAL A 10 -0.43 -13.68 -1.98
CA VAL A 10 1.02 -13.68 -1.83
C VAL A 10 1.62 -14.32 -3.08
N SER A 11 2.68 -13.74 -3.60
CA SER A 11 3.46 -14.28 -4.72
C SER A 11 4.93 -14.19 -4.38
N GLU A 12 5.66 -15.25 -4.73
CA GLU A 12 7.08 -15.41 -4.41
C GLU A 12 7.82 -15.77 -5.70
N SER A 13 9.04 -15.28 -5.83
CA SER A 13 9.93 -15.57 -6.95
C SER A 13 11.23 -16.16 -6.44
N ASP A 14 11.59 -17.32 -6.97
CA ASP A 14 12.90 -17.96 -6.86
C ASP A 14 13.40 -18.13 -8.30
N TYR A 15 14.13 -17.12 -8.80
CA TYR A 15 14.54 -17.04 -10.21
C TYR A 15 15.84 -17.78 -10.49
N ASP A 16 16.67 -18.03 -9.46
CA ASP A 16 17.90 -18.81 -9.57
C ASP A 16 17.70 -20.30 -9.23
N ALA A 17 16.51 -20.65 -8.74
CA ALA A 17 16.09 -22.00 -8.37
C ALA A 17 17.00 -22.63 -7.30
N ASP A 18 17.55 -21.79 -6.41
CA ASP A 18 18.42 -22.24 -5.33
C ASP A 18 17.64 -22.67 -4.07
N GLY A 19 16.32 -22.47 -4.06
CA GLY A 19 15.41 -22.80 -2.97
C GLY A 19 15.21 -21.67 -1.96
N ASN A 20 15.84 -20.53 -2.16
CA ASN A 20 15.59 -19.29 -1.43
C ASN A 20 14.68 -18.38 -2.26
N ILE A 21 13.77 -17.69 -1.59
CA ILE A 21 12.95 -16.66 -2.23
C ILE A 21 13.87 -15.47 -2.50
N ASN A 22 13.91 -14.99 -3.74
CA ASN A 22 14.61 -13.76 -4.07
C ASN A 22 13.72 -12.52 -3.93
N SER A 23 12.40 -12.67 -4.08
CA SER A 23 11.46 -11.58 -3.81
C SER A 23 10.06 -12.10 -3.52
N ARG A 24 9.30 -11.32 -2.74
CA ARG A 24 7.91 -11.59 -2.40
C ARG A 24 7.10 -10.32 -2.51
N PHE A 25 5.88 -10.42 -3.05
CA PHE A 25 4.88 -9.38 -2.87
C PHE A 25 3.59 -9.94 -2.31
N SER A 26 2.88 -9.12 -1.55
CA SER A 26 1.57 -9.44 -1.01
C SER A 26 0.56 -8.32 -1.25
N THR A 27 -0.71 -8.71 -1.35
CA THR A 27 -1.84 -7.77 -1.41
C THR A 27 -2.89 -8.20 -0.40
N THR A 28 -3.32 -7.29 0.47
CA THR A 28 -4.40 -7.52 1.43
C THR A 28 -5.52 -6.52 1.18
N ASN A 29 -6.75 -7.02 1.03
CA ASN A 29 -7.92 -6.22 0.70
C ASN A 29 -8.98 -6.28 1.80
N THR A 30 -9.63 -5.16 2.09
CA THR A 30 -10.89 -5.17 2.85
C THR A 30 -12.07 -4.88 1.94
N TYR A 31 -13.26 -5.32 2.34
CA TYR A 31 -14.45 -5.23 1.51
C TYR A 31 -15.67 -4.72 2.29
N ASP A 32 -16.54 -4.00 1.59
CA ASP A 32 -17.88 -3.72 2.10
C ASP A 32 -18.80 -4.94 2.00
N ARG A 33 -20.04 -4.82 2.52
CA ARG A 33 -21.04 -5.91 2.47
C ARG A 33 -21.49 -6.29 1.05
N ARG A 34 -21.24 -5.43 0.06
CA ARG A 34 -21.57 -5.65 -1.35
C ARG A 34 -20.41 -6.25 -2.13
N GLY A 35 -19.25 -6.41 -1.51
CA GLY A 35 -18.03 -6.94 -2.11
C GLY A 35 -17.17 -5.91 -2.84
N ASN A 36 -17.37 -4.62 -2.56
CA ASN A 36 -16.49 -3.56 -3.08
C ASN A 36 -15.25 -3.44 -2.20
N ILE A 37 -14.06 -3.26 -2.80
CA ILE A 37 -12.80 -3.11 -2.07
C ILE A 37 -12.78 -1.76 -1.36
N LEU A 38 -12.61 -1.73 -0.04
CA LEU A 38 -12.51 -0.51 0.76
C LEU A 38 -11.06 -0.08 0.97
N THR A 39 -10.16 -1.03 1.21
CA THR A 39 -8.72 -0.79 1.32
C THR A 39 -7.95 -1.85 0.55
N SER A 40 -6.82 -1.46 -0.03
CA SER A 40 -5.84 -2.35 -0.64
C SER A 40 -4.46 -1.99 -0.11
N VAL A 41 -3.80 -2.94 0.54
CA VAL A 41 -2.42 -2.82 1.02
C VAL A 41 -1.56 -3.70 0.13
N PHE A 42 -0.59 -3.10 -0.55
CA PHE A 42 0.44 -3.78 -1.32
C PHE A 42 1.78 -3.70 -0.57
N GLU A 43 2.48 -4.81 -0.45
CA GLU A 43 3.77 -4.90 0.23
C GLU A 43 4.75 -5.67 -0.68
N TYR A 44 5.99 -5.20 -0.74
CA TYR A 44 7.06 -5.79 -1.54
C TYR A 44 8.34 -5.95 -0.70
N ASP A 45 8.82 -7.18 -0.67
CA ASP A 45 10.09 -7.65 -0.12
C ASP A 45 10.95 -7.99 -1.34
N SER A 46 11.89 -7.11 -1.66
CA SER A 46 12.61 -7.09 -2.93
C SER A 46 13.85 -7.98 -2.94
N ASP A 47 14.37 -8.33 -1.77
CA ASP A 47 15.55 -9.16 -1.57
C ASP A 47 15.25 -10.52 -0.90
N GLY A 48 13.99 -10.76 -0.53
CA GLY A 48 13.53 -12.00 0.06
C GLY A 48 14.00 -12.18 1.51
N ASP A 49 14.46 -11.12 2.19
CA ASP A 49 14.99 -11.20 3.56
C ASP A 49 13.87 -11.25 4.63
N GLY A 50 12.61 -11.12 4.21
CA GLY A 50 11.43 -11.13 5.06
C GLY A 50 11.07 -9.75 5.63
N LYS A 51 11.79 -8.68 5.29
CA LYS A 51 11.43 -7.30 5.57
C LYS A 51 10.73 -6.69 4.36
N ILE A 52 9.78 -5.80 4.63
CA ILE A 52 9.09 -5.07 3.57
C ILE A 52 9.92 -3.83 3.24
N ASP A 53 10.40 -3.76 2.00
CA ASP A 53 11.12 -2.60 1.47
C ASP A 53 10.17 -1.51 1.00
N PHE A 54 9.01 -1.92 0.47
CA PHE A 54 8.01 -1.00 -0.08
C PHE A 54 6.62 -1.39 0.34
N ARG A 55 5.85 -0.40 0.81
CA ARG A 55 4.45 -0.55 1.15
C ARG A 55 3.63 0.56 0.53
N GLU A 56 2.50 0.18 -0.05
CA GLU A 56 1.47 1.09 -0.55
C GLU A 56 0.13 0.75 0.10
N GLU A 57 -0.59 1.77 0.56
CA GLU A 57 -1.98 1.63 1.01
C GLU A 57 -2.89 2.57 0.23
N THR A 58 -3.96 2.02 -0.34
CA THR A 58 -4.99 2.78 -1.04
C THR A 58 -6.35 2.60 -0.36
N LEU A 59 -7.02 3.72 -0.09
CA LEU A 59 -8.39 3.77 0.41
C LEU A 59 -9.37 4.15 -0.70
N TYR A 60 -10.48 3.43 -0.77
CA TYR A 60 -11.51 3.62 -1.77
C TYR A 60 -12.86 3.96 -1.19
N GLU A 61 -13.58 4.83 -1.90
CA GLU A 61 -14.99 5.13 -1.66
C GLU A 61 -15.82 4.89 -2.92
N TYR A 62 -17.09 4.55 -2.75
CA TYR A 62 -18.03 4.32 -3.85
C TYR A 62 -19.22 5.25 -3.77
N LEU A 63 -19.25 6.25 -4.66
CA LEU A 63 -20.36 7.21 -4.78
C LEU A 63 -21.11 6.95 -6.08
N ASN A 64 -22.41 6.70 -5.98
CA ASN A 64 -23.28 6.41 -7.12
C ASN A 64 -22.78 5.26 -8.03
N GLY A 65 -22.04 4.30 -7.45
CA GLY A 65 -21.48 3.14 -8.17
C GLY A 65 -20.10 3.38 -8.80
N SER A 66 -19.59 4.61 -8.78
CA SER A 66 -18.23 4.93 -9.21
C SER A 66 -17.23 4.75 -8.08
N LYS A 67 -16.06 4.19 -8.37
CA LYS A 67 -14.94 4.00 -7.43
C LYS A 67 -14.05 5.24 -7.42
N TYR A 68 -13.74 5.75 -6.24
CA TYR A 68 -12.86 6.89 -6.01
C TYR A 68 -11.70 6.49 -5.09
N VAL A 69 -10.50 7.00 -5.37
CA VAL A 69 -9.38 6.96 -4.42
C VAL A 69 -9.53 8.15 -3.50
N ILE A 70 -9.65 7.89 -2.20
CA ILE A 70 -9.81 8.94 -1.18
C ILE A 70 -8.62 9.04 -0.23
N GLY A 71 -7.70 8.07 -0.29
CA GLY A 71 -6.44 8.08 0.43
C GLY A 71 -5.43 7.20 -0.26
N PHE A 72 -4.18 7.64 -0.24
CA PHE A 72 -3.04 6.94 -0.81
C PHE A 72 -1.82 7.26 0.05
N SER A 73 -1.10 6.23 0.48
CA SER A 73 0.18 6.38 1.18
C SER A 73 1.19 5.39 0.62
N THR A 74 2.44 5.84 0.58
CA THR A 74 3.60 5.02 0.22
C THR A 74 4.64 5.17 1.31
N GLU A 75 5.20 4.05 1.73
CA GLU A 75 6.34 3.99 2.63
C GLU A 75 7.45 3.24 1.90
N GLU A 76 8.52 3.96 1.56
CA GLU A 76 9.79 3.36 1.17
C GLU A 76 10.61 3.15 2.45
N LEU A 77 10.70 1.89 2.87
CA LEU A 77 11.42 1.48 4.07
C LEU A 77 12.86 1.12 3.65
N GLU A 78 13.65 2.13 3.29
CA GLU A 78 15.08 1.91 3.03
C GLU A 78 15.77 1.42 4.33
N VAL A 79 16.27 0.19 4.30
CA VAL A 79 17.16 -0.32 5.36
C VAL A 79 18.51 0.36 5.20
N PHE A 80 18.72 1.49 5.90
CA PHE A 80 20.05 2.08 6.02
C PHE A 80 20.99 1.08 6.69
N SER A 81 21.78 0.36 5.90
CA SER A 81 22.87 -0.49 6.37
C SER A 81 24.10 0.35 6.73
N ASP A 82 23.95 1.37 7.58
CA ASP A 82 25.10 2.02 8.22
C ASP A 82 24.76 2.37 9.66
N ASN A 83 25.43 1.67 10.59
CA ASN A 83 25.57 2.10 11.96
C ASN A 83 26.44 3.37 12.02
N SER A 84 25.86 4.49 11.60
CA SER A 84 26.40 5.82 11.86
C SER A 84 25.24 6.79 12.06
N ILE A 85 24.64 6.72 13.26
CA ILE A 85 23.83 7.80 13.79
C ILE A 85 24.70 9.05 13.89
N ASN A 86 24.63 9.91 12.86
CA ASN A 86 24.72 11.36 13.00
C ASN A 86 24.23 12.08 11.75
N SER A 87 23.03 12.67 11.89
CA SER A 87 22.62 13.94 11.32
C SER A 87 22.50 14.04 9.80
N GLN A 88 21.30 13.79 9.27
CA GLN A 88 20.41 14.86 8.81
C GLN A 88 19.04 14.31 8.46
N VAL A 89 18.04 15.07 8.88
CA VAL A 89 16.62 14.87 8.64
C VAL A 89 16.35 15.21 7.18
N ASP A 90 15.64 14.34 6.46
CA ASP A 90 14.66 14.74 5.44
C ASP A 90 13.82 13.52 5.03
N PRO A 91 12.75 13.19 5.77
CA PRO A 91 11.64 12.50 5.15
C PRO A 91 10.89 13.53 4.30
N LEU A 92 11.12 13.51 2.98
CA LEU A 92 10.17 14.14 2.05
C LEU A 92 8.92 13.27 1.99
N SER A 93 8.12 13.30 3.07
CA SER A 93 6.70 12.99 2.96
C SER A 93 6.09 14.15 2.18
N GLU A 94 5.89 13.97 0.87
CA GLU A 94 5.05 14.89 0.12
C GLU A 94 3.64 14.85 0.71
N GLU A 95 3.36 15.81 1.59
CA GLU A 95 2.03 16.19 2.03
C GLU A 95 1.18 16.47 0.79
N PHE A 96 0.44 15.47 0.34
CA PHE A 96 -0.58 15.66 -0.68
C PHE A 96 -1.73 16.48 -0.07
N THR A 97 -1.58 17.80 -0.10
CA THR A 97 -2.65 18.73 0.23
C THR A 97 -3.70 18.64 -0.86
N LEU A 98 -4.79 17.90 -0.61
CA LEU A 98 -5.94 17.88 -1.50
C LEU A 98 -6.52 19.30 -1.64
N PRO A 99 -6.60 19.88 -2.86
CA PRO A 99 -7.24 21.17 -3.06
C PRO A 99 -8.75 20.92 -3.17
N PHE A 100 -9.44 20.83 -2.04
CA PHE A 100 -10.84 21.23 -2.06
C PHE A 100 -11.15 22.14 -0.88
N SER A 101 -11.22 23.43 -1.20
CA SER A 101 -11.95 24.39 -0.39
C SER A 101 -13.41 23.96 -0.37
N VAL A 102 -13.94 23.57 0.79
CA VAL A 102 -15.39 23.50 0.97
C VAL A 102 -15.89 24.95 0.93
N SER A 103 -16.29 25.42 -0.25
CA SER A 103 -17.02 26.67 -0.40
C SER A 103 -18.30 26.54 0.42
N SER A 104 -18.32 27.21 1.57
CA SER A 104 -19.55 27.45 2.30
C SER A 104 -20.17 28.72 1.72
N ASP A 105 -20.93 28.56 0.65
CA ASP A 105 -21.86 29.61 0.20
C ASP A 105 -23.32 29.12 0.30
N VAL A 106 -23.88 29.45 1.47
CA VAL A 106 -25.21 30.05 1.75
C VAL A 106 -26.49 29.29 1.34
N MET A 107 -27.24 28.88 2.37
CA MET A 107 -28.51 29.54 2.75
C MET A 107 -28.60 29.73 4.26
#